data_AF-A0ABC8JAV8-F1
#
_entry.id   AF-A0ABC8JAV8-F1
#
_cell.length_a   1.000
_cell.length_b   1.000
_cell.length_c   1.000
_cell.angle_alpha   90.00
_cell.angle_beta   90.00
_cell.angle_gamma   90.00
#
_symmetry.space_group_name_H-M   'P 1'
#
loop_
_entity.id
_entity.type
_entity.pdbx_description
1 polymer ?
#
loop_
_entity_poly.entity_id
_entity_poly.type
_entity_poly.pdbx_seq_one_letter_code
_entity_poly.pdbx_strand_id
1 'polypeptide(L)'
;MGRAFYKKPIQFSSFSTHFVCALVPKPGVEPGHGVTFLVSSSLDFSNAQAKRYLGAFNASVTHAIAVELDTIWNPEFNDIKDGNGHMGIDVTNPISIAVAQPSYYSKGETNPIQAWVDYDGSMLNVSLAPVEVKKPSLPLLSQPINLSDIFLNRSKLFVGFSAATGNTVSDHYILWWSFSTRKGESSLQRLDISKLPQVPCPKPLPTVHPKARHKMLPTWIYCSGVYFHRRKKFSEVSETWEKEFDAHRFSYKSLYKATKGSLFPQEEEVFRSF
;
A
#
# COMPACT_ATOMS: atom_id res chain seq x y z
N MET A 1 -1.84 10.91 -4.41
CA MET A 1 -1.44 11.88 -3.36
C MET A 1 -2.10 13.21 -3.65
N GLY A 2 -2.41 13.99 -2.63
CA GLY A 2 -3.02 15.31 -2.74
C GLY A 2 -2.50 16.23 -1.62
N ARG A 3 -2.51 17.54 -1.87
CA ARG A 3 -1.99 18.56 -0.96
C ARG A 3 -2.89 19.79 -0.95
N ALA A 4 -3.05 20.43 0.20
CA ALA A 4 -3.81 21.66 0.35
C ALA A 4 -3.08 22.60 1.34
N PHE A 5 -2.67 23.78 0.87
CA PHE A 5 -1.92 24.74 1.68
C PHE A 5 -2.68 26.05 1.85
N TYR A 6 -2.48 26.67 3.02
CA TYR A 6 -2.88 28.05 3.22
C TYR A 6 -2.09 28.96 2.28
N LYS A 7 -2.78 29.87 1.60
CA LYS A 7 -2.22 30.65 0.48
C LYS A 7 -1.13 31.64 0.91
N LYS A 8 -1.21 32.17 2.13
CA LYS A 8 -0.28 33.19 2.61
C LYS A 8 0.84 32.55 3.42
N PRO A 9 2.11 32.89 3.17
CA PRO A 9 3.18 32.47 4.04
C PRO A 9 3.02 33.10 5.42
N ILE A 10 3.64 32.47 6.40
CA ILE A 10 3.58 32.85 7.80
C ILE A 10 4.99 32.92 8.39
N GLN A 11 5.14 33.81 9.37
CA GLN A 11 6.37 34.02 10.15
C GLN A 11 6.10 33.45 11.54
N PHE A 12 6.97 32.57 12.02
CA PHE A 12 6.71 31.84 13.27
C PHE A 12 7.70 32.17 14.38
N SER A 13 7.14 32.48 15.54
CA SER A 13 7.76 32.24 16.85
C SER A 13 7.00 31.16 17.65
N SER A 14 5.71 30.95 17.36
CA SER A 14 4.82 29.94 17.97
C SER A 14 3.58 29.78 17.08
N PHE A 15 2.87 28.65 17.17
CA PHE A 15 1.59 28.46 16.49
C PHE A 15 0.68 27.46 17.22
N SER A 16 -0.60 27.50 16.90
CA SER A 16 -1.59 26.51 17.28
C SER A 16 -2.45 26.16 16.07
N THR A 17 -2.78 24.89 15.92
CA THR A 17 -3.71 24.42 14.90
C THR A 17 -4.64 23.38 15.49
N HIS A 18 -5.89 23.40 15.05
CA HIS A 18 -6.92 22.43 15.39
C HIS A 18 -7.63 22.04 14.12
N PHE A 19 -7.72 20.74 13.85
CA PHE A 19 -8.41 20.24 12.68
C PHE A 19 -9.19 18.98 13.01
N VAL A 20 -10.24 18.74 12.21
CA VAL A 20 -11.05 17.53 12.24
C VAL A 20 -10.80 16.78 10.95
N CYS A 21 -10.46 15.51 11.03
CA CYS A 21 -10.26 14.65 9.87
C CYS A 21 -10.99 13.31 9.98
N ALA A 22 -11.18 12.66 8.84
CA ALA A 22 -11.71 11.30 8.74
C ALA A 22 -10.97 10.53 7.65
N LEU A 23 -10.63 9.27 7.93
CA LEU A 23 -9.99 8.35 7.00
C LEU A 23 -11.01 7.26 6.66
N VAL A 24 -11.55 7.30 5.45
CA VAL A 24 -12.65 6.43 5.04
C VAL A 24 -12.11 5.33 4.13
N PRO A 25 -12.09 4.05 4.56
CA PRO A 25 -11.60 2.96 3.74
C PRO A 25 -12.44 2.78 2.48
N LYS A 26 -11.79 2.37 1.39
CA LYS A 26 -12.52 1.88 0.21
C LYS A 26 -13.00 0.44 0.44
N PRO A 27 -14.27 0.12 0.12
CA PRO A 27 -14.79 -1.24 0.24
C PRO A 27 -13.93 -2.25 -0.54
N GLY A 28 -13.59 -3.38 0.11
CA GLY A 28 -12.84 -4.47 -0.51
C GLY A 28 -11.34 -4.20 -0.72
N VAL A 29 -10.81 -3.12 -0.15
CA VAL A 29 -9.38 -2.78 -0.19
C VAL A 29 -8.90 -2.47 1.22
N GLU A 30 -7.67 -2.88 1.54
CA GLU A 30 -7.03 -2.54 2.82
C GLU A 30 -6.95 -1.00 3.00
N PRO A 31 -7.33 -0.45 4.16
CA PRO A 31 -7.25 0.99 4.43
C PRO A 31 -5.80 1.50 4.36
N GLY A 32 -5.60 2.70 3.79
CA GLY A 32 -4.31 3.41 3.82
C GLY A 32 -4.17 4.61 2.88
N HIS A 33 -3.10 5.40 2.95
CA HIS A 33 -1.98 5.30 3.89
C HIS A 33 -2.17 6.23 5.09
N GLY A 34 -2.38 7.51 4.85
CA GLY A 34 -2.46 8.47 5.95
C GLY A 34 -2.56 9.92 5.49
N VAL A 35 -2.65 10.80 6.47
CA VAL A 35 -2.72 12.26 6.31
C VAL A 35 -1.71 12.93 7.23
N THR A 36 -1.13 14.03 6.75
CA THR A 36 -0.18 14.83 7.51
C THR A 36 -0.61 16.28 7.58
N PHE A 37 -0.46 16.90 8.75
CA PHE A 37 -0.36 18.35 8.87
C PHE A 37 1.10 18.75 8.65
N LEU A 38 1.34 19.72 7.78
CA LEU A 38 2.69 20.11 7.35
C LEU A 38 3.02 21.55 7.72
N VAL A 39 4.27 21.75 8.13
CA VAL A 39 4.97 23.04 8.11
C VAL A 39 6.16 22.90 7.16
N SER A 40 6.25 23.74 6.13
CA SER A 40 7.34 23.67 5.15
C SER A 40 7.86 25.03 4.75
N SER A 41 9.13 25.08 4.32
CA SER A 41 9.75 26.29 3.75
C SER A 41 9.48 26.47 2.26
N SER A 42 8.85 25.50 1.61
CA SER A 42 8.53 25.52 0.18
C SER A 42 7.13 24.97 -0.07
N LEU A 43 6.53 25.40 -1.19
CA LEU A 43 5.33 24.78 -1.77
C LEU A 43 5.69 23.81 -2.91
N ASP A 44 6.97 23.71 -3.25
CA ASP A 44 7.46 22.74 -4.23
C ASP A 44 7.66 21.38 -3.55
N PHE A 45 6.78 20.46 -3.90
CA PHE A 45 6.81 19.05 -3.51
C PHE A 45 6.81 18.17 -4.78
N SER A 46 7.44 18.63 -5.86
CA SER A 46 7.58 17.89 -7.13
C SER A 46 8.23 16.52 -6.92
N ASN A 47 9.20 16.46 -6.01
CA ASN A 47 9.92 15.23 -5.67
C ASN A 47 9.25 14.41 -4.56
N ALA A 48 8.13 14.84 -3.98
CA ALA A 48 7.47 14.10 -2.92
C ALA A 48 6.82 12.83 -3.46
N GLN A 49 6.86 11.75 -2.68
CA GLN A 49 6.40 10.43 -3.09
C GLN A 49 5.10 10.05 -2.38
N ALA A 50 4.31 9.18 -3.02
CA ALA A 50 3.10 8.62 -2.43
C ALA A 50 3.41 7.46 -1.47
N LYS A 51 2.39 6.69 -1.08
CA LYS A 51 2.52 5.52 -0.18
C LYS A 51 3.09 5.96 1.19
N ARG A 52 4.12 5.26 1.68
CA ARG A 52 4.83 5.49 2.94
C ARG A 52 5.40 6.91 3.13
N TYR A 53 5.55 7.70 2.08
CA TYR A 53 6.04 9.08 2.20
C TYR A 53 4.91 10.12 2.37
N LEU A 54 3.65 9.66 2.41
CA LEU A 54 2.44 10.45 2.65
C LEU A 54 2.25 11.69 1.75
N GLY A 55 2.94 11.74 0.60
CA GLY A 55 2.94 12.90 -0.30
C GLY A 55 3.70 14.12 0.23
N ALA A 56 4.38 13.97 1.37
CA ALA A 56 5.09 15.01 2.09
C ALA A 56 6.61 14.90 1.94
N PHE A 57 7.14 13.67 1.89
CA PHE A 57 8.58 13.39 1.89
C PHE A 57 9.02 12.60 0.66
N ASN A 58 10.31 12.32 0.57
CA ASN A 58 10.91 11.37 -0.35
C ASN A 58 12.11 10.68 0.32
N ALA A 59 12.90 9.92 -0.45
CA ALA A 59 14.09 9.21 0.06
C ALA A 59 15.26 10.14 0.44
N SER A 60 15.15 11.44 0.17
CA SER A 60 16.13 12.48 0.49
C SER A 60 15.58 13.44 1.55
N VAL A 61 16.47 14.30 2.07
CA VAL A 61 16.11 15.32 3.06
C VAL A 61 15.13 16.33 2.43
N THR A 62 14.02 16.55 3.11
CA THR A 62 13.01 17.55 2.78
C THR A 62 12.99 18.61 3.88
N HIS A 63 12.91 19.89 3.57
CA HIS A 63 12.79 20.92 4.61
C HIS A 63 11.32 21.11 5.00
N ALA A 64 10.81 20.15 5.78
CA ALA A 64 9.46 20.14 6.32
C ALA A 64 9.40 19.45 7.68
N ILE A 65 8.41 19.83 8.47
CA ILE A 65 7.96 19.12 9.66
C ILE A 65 6.55 18.60 9.36
N ALA A 66 6.28 17.36 9.72
CA ALA A 66 4.96 16.78 9.63
C ALA A 66 4.48 16.29 10.99
N VAL A 67 3.18 16.45 11.23
CA VAL A 67 2.47 15.63 12.21
C VAL A 67 1.62 14.66 11.39
N GLU A 68 1.97 13.38 11.45
CA GLU A 68 1.34 12.34 10.66
C GLU A 68 0.33 11.53 11.46
N LEU A 69 -0.69 11.07 10.75
CA LEU A 69 -1.52 9.94 11.12
C LEU A 69 -1.34 8.88 10.03
N ASP A 70 -0.48 7.91 10.29
CA ASP A 70 -0.22 6.78 9.40
C ASP A 70 -1.00 5.56 9.86
N THR A 71 -1.59 4.84 8.90
CA THR A 71 -2.39 3.63 9.12
C THR A 71 -1.70 2.38 8.58
N ILE A 72 -0.49 2.53 8.04
CA ILE A 72 0.31 1.45 7.48
C ILE A 72 1.57 1.30 8.31
N TRP A 73 1.85 0.06 8.70
CA TRP A 73 3.10 -0.28 9.34
C TRP A 73 4.19 -0.46 8.28
N ASN A 74 5.16 0.45 8.26
CA ASN A 74 6.37 0.41 7.46
C ASN A 74 7.59 0.09 8.35
N PRO A 75 8.07 -1.17 8.41
CA PRO A 75 9.19 -1.55 9.28
C PRO A 75 10.48 -0.78 8.97
N GLU A 76 10.68 -0.37 7.72
CA GLU A 76 11.82 0.45 7.31
C GLU A 76 11.82 1.86 7.92
N PHE A 77 10.68 2.35 8.41
CA PHE A 77 10.53 3.64 9.07
C PHE A 77 10.39 3.51 10.59
N ASN A 78 10.61 2.31 11.14
CA ASN A 78 10.48 1.99 12.56
C ASN A 78 9.07 2.24 13.13
N ASP A 79 8.06 2.08 12.28
CA ASP A 79 6.67 2.21 12.70
C ASP A 79 6.29 1.18 13.76
N ILE A 80 5.33 1.55 14.60
CA ILE A 80 4.82 0.67 15.64
C ILE A 80 4.03 -0.48 15.00
N LYS A 81 4.42 -1.72 15.31
CA LYS A 81 3.78 -2.92 14.79
C LYS A 81 2.57 -3.32 15.63
N ASP A 82 1.43 -2.64 15.44
CA ASP A 82 0.19 -2.89 16.20
C ASP A 82 -1.07 -3.15 15.37
N GLY A 83 -1.03 -2.84 14.06
CA GLY A 83 -2.16 -2.98 13.14
C GLY A 83 -3.17 -1.83 13.15
N ASN A 84 -3.08 -0.87 14.07
CA ASN A 84 -4.03 0.24 14.23
C ASN A 84 -3.50 1.58 13.72
N GLY A 85 -2.22 1.63 13.34
CA GLY A 85 -1.57 2.85 12.88
C GLY A 85 -1.04 3.69 14.04
N HIS A 86 -0.34 4.77 13.72
CA HIS A 86 0.30 5.63 14.72
C HIS A 86 0.12 7.10 14.38
N MET A 87 0.31 7.93 15.41
CA MET A 87 0.54 9.35 15.25
C MET A 87 2.04 9.61 15.39
N GLY A 88 2.59 10.43 14.50
CA GLY A 88 4.01 10.66 14.37
C GLY A 88 4.38 12.14 14.26
N ILE A 89 5.59 12.48 14.69
CA ILE A 89 6.22 13.77 14.43
C ILE A 89 7.45 13.52 13.57
N ASP A 90 7.41 14.00 12.33
CA ASP A 90 8.47 13.83 11.35
C ASP A 90 9.25 15.12 11.19
N VAL A 91 10.57 15.02 11.19
CA VAL A 91 11.47 16.15 10.95
C VAL A 91 12.38 15.80 9.79
N THR A 92 12.14 16.47 8.67
CA THR A 92 12.90 16.41 7.42
C THR A 92 12.89 15.13 6.60
N ASN A 93 12.39 14.02 7.16
CA ASN A 93 12.31 12.72 6.52
C ASN A 93 11.10 11.95 7.12
N PRO A 94 10.64 10.84 6.51
CA PRO A 94 9.43 10.15 6.96
C PRO A 94 9.65 9.23 8.18
N ILE A 95 10.82 9.25 8.82
CA ILE A 95 11.07 8.49 10.05
C ILE A 95 10.74 9.42 11.22
N SER A 96 9.65 9.13 11.91
CA SER A 96 9.18 9.89 13.07
C SER A 96 10.23 9.93 14.18
N ILE A 97 10.48 11.12 14.72
CA ILE A 97 11.32 11.33 15.90
C ILE A 97 10.56 11.09 17.21
N ALA A 98 9.23 11.11 17.14
CA ALA A 98 8.34 10.76 18.23
C ALA A 98 7.09 10.08 17.64
N VAL A 99 6.69 8.97 18.25
CA VAL A 99 5.57 8.14 17.77
C VAL A 99 4.72 7.67 18.94
N ALA A 100 3.41 7.66 18.75
CA ALA A 100 2.46 7.15 19.74
C ALA A 100 1.27 6.48 19.06
N GLN A 101 0.72 5.47 19.73
CA GLN A 101 -0.50 4.83 19.31
C GLN A 101 -1.70 5.70 19.69
N PRO A 102 -2.60 6.03 18.76
CA PRO A 102 -3.80 6.76 19.07
C PRO A 102 -4.81 5.84 19.79
N SER A 103 -5.09 6.08 21.07
CA SER A 103 -6.01 5.24 21.86
C SER A 103 -7.47 5.27 21.38
N TYR A 104 -7.83 6.23 20.53
CA TYR A 104 -9.20 6.48 20.07
C TYR A 104 -9.39 6.27 18.56
N TYR A 105 -8.38 5.77 17.86
CA TYR A 105 -8.45 5.50 16.43
C TYR A 105 -8.05 4.07 16.18
N SER A 106 -8.95 3.31 15.55
CA SER A 106 -8.62 2.01 14.98
C SER A 106 -8.64 2.10 13.47
N LYS A 107 -7.66 1.46 12.84
CA LYS A 107 -7.60 1.37 11.37
C LYS A 107 -8.91 0.79 10.83
N GLY A 108 -9.56 1.52 9.92
CA GLY A 108 -10.82 1.13 9.33
C GLY A 108 -12.05 1.82 9.93
N GLU A 109 -11.90 2.49 11.08
CA GLU A 109 -12.95 3.33 11.63
C GLU A 109 -13.16 4.59 10.77
N THR A 110 -14.42 4.94 10.57
CA THR A 110 -14.83 6.10 9.75
C THR A 110 -15.23 7.30 10.58
N ASN A 111 -15.24 7.15 11.91
CA ASN A 111 -15.59 8.22 12.83
C ASN A 111 -14.57 9.35 12.70
N PRO A 112 -15.01 10.60 12.51
CA PRO A 112 -14.07 11.70 12.49
C PRO A 112 -13.41 11.87 13.86
N ILE A 113 -12.14 12.25 13.79
CA ILE A 113 -11.29 12.56 14.94
C ILE A 113 -10.81 14.00 14.82
N GLN A 114 -10.40 14.56 15.95
CA GLN A 114 -9.82 15.89 16.00
C GLN A 114 -8.43 15.85 16.58
N ALA A 115 -7.56 16.69 16.01
CA ALA A 115 -6.17 16.81 16.39
C ALA A 115 -5.82 18.27 16.67
N TRP A 116 -5.02 18.47 17.72
CA TRP A 116 -4.41 19.76 18.05
C TRP A 116 -2.91 19.63 17.92
N VAL A 117 -2.29 20.64 17.31
CA VAL A 117 -0.83 20.76 17.26
C VAL A 117 -0.46 22.17 17.73
N ASP A 118 0.23 22.24 18.85
CA ASP A 118 0.63 23.48 19.51
C ASP A 118 2.14 23.55 19.62
N TYR A 119 2.71 24.62 19.06
CA TYR A 119 4.12 24.93 19.15
C TYR A 119 4.32 26.23 19.92
N ASP A 120 5.01 26.17 21.06
CA ASP A 120 5.22 27.34 21.92
C ASP A 120 6.48 28.17 21.62
N GLY A 121 7.27 27.72 20.64
CA GLY A 121 8.59 28.26 20.31
C GLY A 121 9.75 27.35 20.69
N SER A 122 9.47 26.28 21.44
CA SER A 122 10.47 25.30 21.87
C SER A 122 9.95 23.87 21.86
N MET A 123 8.67 23.67 22.16
CA MET A 123 8.02 22.38 22.30
C MET A 123 6.87 22.26 21.31
N LEU A 124 6.80 21.14 20.59
CA LEU A 124 5.67 20.76 19.76
C LEU A 124 4.84 19.71 20.50
N ASN A 125 3.61 20.08 20.87
CA ASN A 125 2.65 19.22 21.52
C ASN A 125 1.56 18.81 20.55
N VAL A 126 1.22 17.53 20.55
CA VAL A 126 0.20 16.95 19.70
C VAL A 126 -0.82 16.24 20.58
N SER A 127 -2.09 16.58 20.44
CA SER A 127 -3.21 15.93 21.13
C SER A 127 -4.20 15.38 20.10
N LEU A 128 -4.85 14.26 20.44
CA LEU A 128 -5.85 13.62 19.60
C LEU A 128 -7.05 13.20 20.46
N ALA A 129 -8.26 13.38 19.93
CA ALA A 129 -9.47 12.89 20.57
C ALA A 129 -10.60 12.65 19.54
N PRO A 130 -11.65 11.89 19.90
CA PRO A 130 -12.91 11.89 19.16
C PRO A 130 -13.53 13.29 19.10
N VAL A 131 -14.33 13.57 18.08
CA VAL A 131 -14.92 14.91 17.84
C VAL A 131 -15.77 15.44 19.00
N GLU A 132 -16.47 14.57 19.73
CA GLU A 132 -17.33 14.97 20.86
C GLU A 132 -16.55 15.15 22.18
N VAL A 133 -15.27 14.78 22.19
CA VAL A 133 -14.42 14.80 23.40
C VAL A 133 -13.56 16.06 23.38
N LYS A 134 -13.54 16.80 24.49
CA LYS A 134 -12.68 17.99 24.62
C LYS A 134 -11.21 17.62 24.50
N LYS A 135 -10.38 18.59 24.12
CA LYS A 135 -8.92 18.45 24.07
C LYS A 135 -8.38 17.86 25.40
N PRO A 136 -7.64 16.76 25.34
CA PRO A 136 -6.99 16.19 26.52
C PRO A 136 -6.03 17.18 27.18
N SER A 137 -5.97 17.18 28.52
CA SER A 137 -5.04 18.02 29.27
C SER A 137 -3.58 17.62 29.10
N LEU A 138 -3.32 16.33 28.84
CA LEU A 138 -2.02 15.80 28.51
C LEU A 138 -1.92 15.57 27.00
N PRO A 139 -0.88 16.08 26.32
CA PRO A 139 -0.68 15.77 24.91
C PRO A 139 -0.28 14.31 24.73
N LEU A 140 -0.66 13.74 23.58
CA LEU A 140 -0.27 12.40 23.18
C LEU A 140 1.23 12.34 22.84
N LEU A 141 1.74 13.38 22.17
CA LEU A 141 3.16 13.55 21.87
C LEU A 141 3.63 14.93 22.32
N SER A 142 4.84 15.00 22.84
CA SER A 142 5.51 16.24 23.20
C SER A 142 6.97 16.13 22.80
N GLN A 143 7.42 16.99 21.88
CA GLN A 143 8.76 16.89 21.30
C GLN A 143 9.44 18.27 21.26
N PRO A 144 10.65 18.42 21.84
CA PRO A 144 11.43 19.63 21.70
C PRO A 144 11.89 19.79 20.25
N ILE A 145 11.58 20.95 19.66
CA ILE A 145 11.87 21.27 18.27
C ILE A 145 12.36 22.71 18.16
N ASN A 146 13.52 22.88 17.53
CA ASN A 146 14.02 24.19 17.13
C ASN A 146 13.76 24.43 15.64
N LEU A 147 12.76 25.26 15.32
CA LEU A 147 12.43 25.58 13.93
C LEU A 147 13.59 26.28 13.20
N SER A 148 14.45 27.01 13.92
CA SER A 148 15.57 27.74 13.31
C SER A 148 16.61 26.79 12.71
N ASP A 149 16.84 25.65 13.36
CA ASP A 149 17.80 24.63 12.90
C ASP A 149 17.28 23.87 11.67
N ILE A 150 15.96 23.69 11.58
CA ILE A 150 15.29 22.97 10.50
C ILE A 150 15.12 23.86 9.26
N PHE A 151 14.79 25.14 9.48
CA PHE A 151 14.45 26.10 8.44
C PHE A 151 15.48 27.24 8.34
N LEU A 152 16.76 26.88 8.25
CA LEU A 152 17.89 27.81 8.19
C LEU A 152 17.67 28.94 7.17
N ASN A 153 17.74 30.19 7.66
CA ASN A 153 17.59 31.40 6.85
C ASN A 153 16.27 31.48 6.06
N ARG A 154 15.19 30.84 6.53
CA ARG A 154 13.86 30.94 5.92
C ARG A 154 12.95 31.77 6.80
N SER A 155 12.54 32.91 6.27
CA SER A 155 11.61 33.83 6.95
C SER A 155 10.15 33.58 6.59
N LYS A 156 9.86 32.68 5.64
CA LYS A 156 8.50 32.39 5.18
C LYS A 156 8.29 30.89 5.21
N LEU A 157 7.32 30.46 6.01
CA LEU A 157 6.89 29.08 6.11
C LEU A 157 5.44 28.97 5.61
N PHE A 158 5.06 27.76 5.21
CA PHE A 158 3.75 27.41 4.68
C PHE A 158 3.18 26.29 5.52
N VAL A 159 1.86 26.33 5.74
CA VAL A 159 1.13 25.28 6.44
C VAL A 159 0.02 24.72 5.61
N GLY A 160 -0.24 23.44 5.79
CA GLY A 160 -1.24 22.73 5.02
C GLY A 160 -1.32 21.28 5.39
N PHE A 161 -1.92 20.51 4.49
CA PHE A 161 -2.04 19.08 4.61
C PHE A 161 -1.50 18.38 3.39
N SER A 162 -0.98 17.18 3.59
CA SER A 162 -0.72 16.20 2.53
C SER A 162 -1.40 14.89 2.87
N ALA A 163 -1.82 14.15 1.86
CA ALA A 163 -2.28 12.78 2.02
C ALA A 163 -1.86 11.95 0.83
N ALA A 164 -1.62 10.66 1.06
CA ALA A 164 -1.35 9.72 -0.01
C ALA A 164 -2.10 8.40 0.17
N THR A 165 -2.34 7.78 -0.98
CA THR A 165 -2.80 6.41 -1.10
C THR A 165 -1.73 5.62 -1.86
N GLY A 166 -1.92 4.31 -1.94
CA GLY A 166 -1.01 3.42 -2.61
C GLY A 166 -1.71 2.14 -3.03
N ASN A 167 -1.12 1.02 -2.64
CA ASN A 167 -1.76 -0.29 -2.82
C ASN A 167 -2.90 -0.49 -1.81
N THR A 168 -2.85 0.25 -0.69
CA THR A 168 -3.93 0.43 0.27
C THR A 168 -4.60 1.78 0.03
N VAL A 169 -5.92 1.85 0.27
CA VAL A 169 -6.74 2.98 -0.19
C VAL A 169 -7.79 3.40 0.83
N SER A 170 -7.68 4.64 1.26
CA SER A 170 -8.67 5.41 2.01
C SER A 170 -8.88 6.77 1.35
N ASP A 171 -10.09 7.29 1.44
CA ASP A 171 -10.35 8.70 1.21
C ASP A 171 -9.97 9.48 2.48
N HIS A 172 -9.26 10.60 2.33
CA HIS A 172 -8.76 11.40 3.44
C HIS A 172 -9.50 12.74 3.44
N TYR A 173 -10.32 12.99 4.45
CA TYR A 173 -11.12 14.21 4.56
C TYR A 173 -10.58 15.11 5.65
N ILE A 174 -10.35 16.39 5.34
CA ILE A 174 -10.23 17.46 6.33
C ILE A 174 -11.59 18.14 6.40
N LEU A 175 -12.35 17.87 7.46
CA LEU A 175 -13.73 18.33 7.62
C LEU A 175 -13.82 19.76 8.14
N TRP A 176 -12.82 20.16 8.94
CA TRP A 176 -12.71 21.50 9.51
C TRP A 176 -11.26 21.78 9.91
N TRP A 177 -10.84 23.03 9.83
CA TRP A 177 -9.50 23.47 10.21
C TRP A 177 -9.49 24.92 10.69
N SER A 178 -8.83 25.16 11.82
CA SER A 178 -8.47 26.48 12.31
C SER A 178 -6.97 26.53 12.62
N PHE A 179 -6.35 27.66 12.29
CA PHE A 179 -4.92 27.89 12.45
C PHE A 179 -4.67 29.29 13.02
N SER A 180 -3.72 29.41 13.96
CA SER A 180 -3.31 30.68 14.53
C SER A 180 -1.82 30.73 14.83
N THR A 181 -1.19 31.88 14.60
CA THR A 181 0.19 32.18 15.03
C THR A 181 0.24 33.00 16.32
N ARG A 182 -0.92 33.44 16.83
CA ARG A 182 -1.01 34.21 18.06
C ARG A 182 -0.94 33.25 19.25
N LYS A 183 -0.12 33.57 20.25
CA LYS A 183 -0.08 32.78 21.49
C LYS A 183 -1.46 32.71 22.15
N GLY A 184 -1.85 31.51 22.55
CA GLY A 184 -3.06 31.22 23.33
C GLY A 184 -4.17 30.56 22.51
N GLU A 185 -4.75 29.51 23.09
CA GLU A 185 -5.85 28.70 22.52
C GLU A 185 -7.10 29.54 22.21
N SER A 186 -7.29 30.66 22.90
CA SER A 186 -8.36 31.64 22.65
C SER A 186 -8.30 32.32 21.28
N SER A 187 -7.20 32.16 20.54
CA SER A 187 -7.04 32.69 19.19
C SER A 187 -7.59 31.77 18.09
N LEU A 188 -7.86 30.51 18.40
CA LEU A 188 -8.46 29.57 17.44
C LEU A 188 -9.97 29.81 17.32
N GLN A 189 -10.50 29.66 16.11
CA GLN A 189 -11.93 29.59 15.92
C GLN A 189 -12.46 28.35 16.64
N ARG A 190 -13.53 28.50 17.44
CA ARG A 190 -14.16 27.35 18.10
C ARG A 190 -14.84 26.45 17.08
N LEU A 191 -14.60 25.15 17.19
CA LEU A 191 -15.29 24.14 16.41
C LEU A 191 -16.78 24.13 16.79
N ASP A 192 -17.64 24.30 15.79
CA ASP A 192 -19.08 24.07 15.91
C ASP A 192 -19.40 22.71 15.27
N ILE A 193 -19.50 21.68 16.10
CA ILE A 193 -19.69 20.28 15.67
C ILE A 193 -20.95 20.13 14.81
N SER A 194 -22.00 20.91 15.09
CA SER A 194 -23.26 20.87 14.34
C SER A 194 -23.13 21.29 12.87
N LYS A 195 -22.05 22.02 12.54
CA LYS A 195 -21.76 22.49 11.18
C LYS A 195 -20.74 21.63 10.44
N LEU A 196 -20.26 20.54 11.05
CA LEU A 196 -19.32 19.65 10.39
C LEU A 196 -19.99 18.96 9.18
N PRO A 197 -19.31 18.90 8.03
CA PRO A 197 -19.76 18.07 6.93
C PRO A 197 -19.89 16.60 7.35
N GLN A 198 -20.92 15.92 6.87
CA GLN A 198 -21.07 14.49 7.09
C GLN A 198 -19.99 13.71 6.33
N VAL A 199 -19.38 12.74 7.01
CA VAL A 199 -18.41 11.83 6.39
C VAL A 199 -19.15 10.89 5.44
N PRO A 200 -18.71 10.76 4.17
CA PRO A 200 -19.34 9.83 3.24
C PRO A 200 -19.25 8.39 3.74
N CYS A 201 -20.40 7.71 3.83
CA CYS A 201 -20.43 6.30 4.19
C CYS A 201 -20.06 5.43 2.97
N PRO A 202 -19.09 4.51 3.08
CA PRO A 202 -18.76 3.58 2.00
C PRO A 202 -19.97 2.73 1.63
N LYS A 203 -20.40 2.77 0.37
CA LYS A 203 -21.44 1.85 -0.11
C LYS A 203 -20.86 0.43 -0.18
N PRO A 204 -21.53 -0.60 0.37
CA PRO A 204 -21.04 -1.97 0.24
C PRO A 204 -20.92 -2.35 -1.24
N LEU A 205 -19.87 -3.11 -1.58
CA LEU A 205 -19.73 -3.68 -2.92
C LEU A 205 -20.97 -4.53 -3.21
N PRO A 206 -21.57 -4.44 -4.41
CA PRO A 206 -22.64 -5.34 -4.78
C PRO A 206 -22.14 -6.77 -4.64
N THR A 207 -22.86 -7.59 -3.86
CA THR A 207 -22.54 -8.99 -3.62
C THR A 207 -22.53 -9.70 -4.99
N VAL A 208 -21.34 -9.91 -5.54
CA VAL A 208 -21.19 -10.74 -6.74
C VAL A 208 -21.44 -12.17 -6.26
N HIS A 209 -22.69 -12.62 -6.37
CA HIS A 209 -22.99 -14.04 -6.25
C HIS A 209 -22.08 -14.77 -7.24
N PRO A 210 -21.19 -15.67 -6.79
CA PRO A 210 -20.36 -16.42 -7.71
C PRO A 210 -21.32 -17.22 -8.59
N LYS A 211 -21.45 -16.79 -9.86
CA LYS A 211 -22.16 -17.58 -10.88
C LYS A 211 -21.57 -18.97 -10.80
N ALA A 212 -22.43 -19.95 -10.54
CA ALA A 212 -22.07 -21.35 -10.36
C ALA A 212 -20.99 -21.72 -11.39
N ARG A 213 -19.79 -22.03 -10.92
CA ARG A 213 -18.72 -22.54 -11.79
C ARG A 213 -19.33 -23.70 -12.56
N HIS A 214 -19.52 -23.55 -13.87
CA HIS A 214 -19.85 -24.68 -14.72
C HIS A 214 -18.82 -25.76 -14.43
N LYS A 215 -19.26 -26.89 -13.87
CA LYS A 215 -18.39 -28.04 -13.62
C LYS A 215 -17.85 -28.44 -14.99
N MET A 216 -16.59 -28.10 -15.29
CA MET A 216 -15.94 -28.70 -16.45
C MET A 216 -15.94 -30.20 -16.21
N LEU A 217 -16.62 -30.95 -17.09
CA LEU A 217 -16.57 -32.41 -17.05
C LEU A 217 -15.11 -32.86 -17.12
N PRO A 218 -14.69 -33.88 -16.35
CA PRO A 218 -13.31 -34.33 -16.32
C PRO A 218 -12.92 -34.97 -17.67
N THR A 219 -12.41 -34.15 -18.58
CA THR A 219 -11.88 -34.55 -19.90
C THR A 219 -10.81 -35.64 -19.81
N TRP A 220 -10.12 -35.74 -18.67
CA TRP A 220 -9.12 -36.74 -18.33
C TRP A 220 -9.66 -38.18 -18.34
N ILE A 221 -10.93 -38.40 -17.96
CA ILE A 221 -11.56 -39.73 -18.02
C ILE A 221 -11.74 -40.15 -19.48
N TYR A 222 -12.21 -39.22 -20.33
CA TYR A 222 -12.37 -39.46 -21.75
C TYR A 222 -11.01 -39.72 -22.42
N CYS A 223 -10.01 -38.87 -22.17
CA CYS A 223 -8.65 -39.07 -22.68
C CYS A 223 -8.02 -40.39 -22.21
N SER A 224 -8.23 -40.78 -20.94
CA SER A 224 -7.74 -42.07 -20.42
C SER A 224 -8.44 -43.25 -21.10
N GLY A 225 -9.76 -43.18 -21.29
CA GLY A 225 -10.52 -44.21 -22.01
C GLY A 225 -10.04 -44.36 -23.46
N VAL A 226 -9.83 -43.25 -24.18
CA VAL A 226 -9.26 -43.27 -25.54
C VAL A 226 -7.85 -43.83 -25.55
N TYR A 227 -7.00 -43.46 -24.59
CA TYR A 227 -5.65 -43.99 -24.47
C TYR A 227 -5.65 -45.51 -24.23
N PHE A 228 -6.44 -46.02 -23.28
CA PHE A 228 -6.56 -47.45 -23.02
C PHE A 228 -7.16 -48.22 -24.21
N HIS A 229 -8.14 -47.64 -24.90
CA HIS A 229 -8.72 -48.24 -26.11
C HIS A 229 -7.69 -48.34 -27.23
N ARG A 230 -6.91 -47.27 -27.48
CA ARG A 230 -5.80 -47.30 -28.46
C ARG A 230 -4.76 -48.34 -28.04
N ARG A 231 -4.38 -48.39 -26.76
CA ARG A 231 -3.40 -49.36 -26.26
C ARG A 231 -3.86 -50.81 -26.44
N LYS A 232 -5.14 -51.11 -26.26
CA LYS A 232 -5.72 -52.44 -26.54
C LYS A 232 -5.84 -52.72 -28.05
N LYS A 233 -6.19 -51.74 -28.87
CA LYS A 233 -6.31 -51.92 -30.32
C LYS A 233 -4.95 -52.13 -31.00
N PHE A 234 -3.89 -51.55 -30.44
CA PHE A 234 -2.51 -51.67 -30.91
C PHE A 234 -1.64 -52.54 -29.99
N SER A 235 -2.24 -53.41 -29.17
CA SER A 235 -1.45 -54.44 -28.50
C SER A 235 -1.03 -55.44 -29.56
N GLU A 236 0.24 -55.41 -29.96
CA GLU A 236 0.82 -56.41 -30.85
C GLU A 236 0.52 -57.80 -30.28
N VAL A 237 -0.21 -58.58 -31.07
CA VAL A 237 -0.44 -59.99 -30.80
C VAL A 237 0.87 -60.70 -31.11
N SER A 238 1.50 -61.27 -30.10
CA SER A 238 2.61 -62.22 -30.32
C SER A 238 2.01 -63.46 -30.97
N GLU A 239 2.42 -63.73 -32.21
CA GLU A 239 1.93 -64.85 -33.00
C GLU A 239 2.53 -66.15 -32.45
N THR A 240 1.77 -67.24 -32.45
CA THR A 240 2.13 -68.48 -31.75
C THR A 240 3.43 -69.13 -32.26
N TRP A 241 3.85 -68.83 -33.49
CA TRP A 241 5.11 -69.30 -34.06
C TRP A 241 6.35 -68.63 -33.43
N GLU A 242 6.21 -67.48 -32.75
CA GLU A 242 7.31 -66.83 -32.02
C GLU A 242 7.72 -67.58 -30.74
N LYS A 243 6.87 -68.50 -30.26
CA LYS A 243 7.17 -69.37 -29.11
C LYS A 243 7.93 -70.64 -29.49
N GLU A 244 7.94 -71.01 -30.77
CA GLU A 244 8.45 -72.31 -31.23
C GLU A 244 9.91 -72.24 -31.71
N PHE A 245 10.37 -71.04 -32.09
CA PHE A 245 11.77 -70.77 -32.38
C PHE A 245 12.25 -69.63 -31.47
N ASP A 246 13.26 -69.89 -30.63
CA ASP A 246 13.80 -68.99 -29.59
C ASP A 246 14.55 -67.77 -30.18
N ALA A 247 13.90 -67.04 -31.08
CA ALA A 247 14.43 -65.87 -31.75
C ALA A 247 14.36 -64.67 -30.80
N HIS A 248 15.50 -64.27 -30.26
CA HIS A 248 15.62 -63.07 -29.44
C HIS A 248 15.24 -61.82 -30.24
N ARG A 249 14.11 -61.20 -29.86
CA ARG A 249 13.60 -59.98 -30.50
C ARG A 249 14.31 -58.75 -29.93
N PHE A 250 15.01 -57.99 -30.79
CA PHE A 250 15.56 -56.70 -30.41
C PHE A 250 14.53 -55.59 -30.67
N SER A 251 14.17 -54.83 -29.63
CA SER A 251 13.34 -53.63 -29.78
C SER A 251 14.04 -52.61 -30.69
N TYR A 252 13.28 -51.90 -31.53
CA TYR A 252 13.78 -50.78 -32.34
C TYR A 252 14.55 -49.76 -31.50
N LYS A 253 14.13 -49.54 -30.25
CA LYS A 253 14.79 -48.65 -29.29
C LYS A 253 16.17 -49.15 -28.87
N SER A 254 16.36 -50.48 -28.81
CA SER A 254 17.64 -51.13 -28.50
C SER A 254 18.60 -51.08 -29.68
N LEU A 255 18.10 -51.29 -30.90
CA LEU A 255 18.88 -51.13 -32.14
C LEU A 255 19.33 -49.68 -32.37
N TYR A 256 18.46 -48.71 -32.13
CA TYR A 256 18.79 -47.28 -32.24
C TYR A 256 19.85 -46.83 -31.23
N LYS A 257 19.83 -47.38 -30.00
CA LYS A 257 20.88 -47.13 -29.00
C LYS A 257 22.20 -47.80 -29.33
N ALA A 258 22.18 -49.01 -29.88
CA ALA A 258 23.39 -49.75 -30.24
C ALA A 258 24.15 -49.11 -31.42
N THR A 259 23.43 -48.45 -32.33
CA THR A 259 23.99 -47.84 -33.55
C THR A 259 24.35 -46.36 -33.41
N LYS A 260 24.12 -45.74 -32.23
CA LYS A 260 24.32 -44.29 -31.97
C LYS A 260 23.79 -43.36 -33.09
N GLY A 261 22.76 -43.80 -33.83
CA GLY A 261 22.15 -43.02 -34.90
C GLY A 261 22.93 -42.93 -36.22
N SER A 262 23.95 -43.75 -36.48
CA SER A 262 24.68 -43.72 -37.76
C SER A 262 24.35 -44.93 -38.64
N LEU A 263 23.39 -44.76 -39.55
CA LEU A 263 23.31 -45.53 -40.79
C LEU A 263 23.42 -44.52 -41.95
N PHE A 264 24.42 -44.76 -42.80
CA PHE A 264 24.97 -43.88 -43.82
C PHE A 264 23.98 -43.49 -44.95
N PRO A 265 24.25 -42.38 -45.67
CA PRO A 265 23.44 -41.91 -46.80
C PRO A 265 23.86 -42.53 -48.15
N GLN A 266 22.90 -42.52 -49.07
CA GLN A 266 22.99 -42.51 -50.55
C GLN A 266 23.71 -43.65 -51.28
N GLU A 267 22.97 -44.31 -52.17
CA GLU A 267 23.39 -44.53 -53.56
C GLU A 267 22.14 -44.71 -54.46
N GLU A 268 21.69 -43.59 -55.05
CA GLU A 268 21.01 -43.60 -56.35
C GLU A 268 22.13 -43.50 -57.41
N GLU A 269 22.27 -44.48 -58.29
CA GLU A 269 22.27 -44.32 -59.76
C GLU A 269 22.71 -45.60 -60.50
N VAL A 270 21.80 -46.09 -61.36
CA VAL A 270 22.02 -46.49 -62.76
C VAL A 270 22.94 -47.70 -63.06
N PHE A 271 22.38 -48.77 -63.65
CA PHE A 271 22.63 -49.12 -65.07
C PHE A 271 21.63 -50.17 -65.64
N ARG A 272 21.48 -50.08 -66.96
CA ARG A 272 20.47 -50.59 -67.90
C ARG A 272 20.62 -52.06 -68.36
N SER A 273 19.65 -52.46 -69.21
CA SER A 273 19.54 -53.61 -70.16
C SER A 273 18.70 -54.78 -69.61
N PHE A 274 17.63 -55.26 -70.24
CA PHE A 274 17.11 -55.19 -71.62
C PHE A 274 15.64 -54.73 -71.68
#